data_AF-A0A970RNL4-F1
#
_entry.id   AF-A0A970RNL4-F1
#
_cell.length_a   1.000
_cell.length_b   1.000
_cell.length_c   1.000
_cell.angle_alpha   90.00
_cell.angle_beta   90.00
_cell.angle_gamma   90.00
#
_symmetry.space_group_name_H-M   'P 1'
#
loop_
_entity.id
_entity.type
_entity.pdbx_description
1 polymer ?
#
loop_
_entity_poly.entity_id
_entity_poly.type
_entity_poly.pdbx_seq_one_letter_code
_entity_poly.pdbx_strand_id
1 'polypeptide(L)'
;MIIRKMTMDDYDEAFEMWLQTAKSGVRAIEDSREGVERFLGRNPDTSFIAEADGRIVGVLMCGHDGRRGYIYHTAIRDPGRSR
;
A
#
# COMPACT_ATOMS: atom_id res chain seq x y z
N MET A 1 -17.26 -4.76 0.89
CA MET A 1 -15.78 -4.82 0.90
C MET A 1 -15.30 -5.41 -0.41
N ILE A 2 -14.38 -4.75 -1.10
CA ILE A 2 -13.76 -5.20 -2.35
C ILE A 2 -12.24 -5.19 -2.20
N ILE A 3 -11.55 -6.13 -2.85
CA ILE A 3 -10.09 -6.12 -2.97
C ILE A 3 -9.77 -5.88 -4.44
N ARG A 4 -8.96 -4.87 -4.73
CA ARG A 4 -8.57 -4.51 -6.10
C ARG A 4 -7.10 -4.12 -6.16
N LYS A 5 -6.55 -4.11 -7.38
CA LYS A 5 -5.20 -3.62 -7.63
C LYS A 5 -5.09 -2.16 -7.20
N MET A 6 -3.96 -1.84 -6.56
CA MET A 6 -3.62 -0.47 -6.21
C MET A 6 -3.28 0.32 -7.48
N THR A 7 -3.74 1.56 -7.53
CA THR A 7 -3.44 2.52 -8.59
C THR A 7 -2.90 3.80 -7.98
N MET A 8 -2.40 4.73 -8.80
CA MET A 8 -1.93 6.03 -8.31
C MET A 8 -3.05 6.94 -7.80
N ASP A 9 -4.31 6.63 -8.11
CA ASP A 9 -5.47 7.33 -7.54
C ASP A 9 -5.64 6.99 -6.05
N ASP A 10 -5.11 5.85 -5.60
CA ASP A 10 -5.17 5.39 -4.22
C ASP A 10 -4.03 5.94 -3.34
N TYR A 11 -3.04 6.60 -3.94
CA TYR A 11 -1.78 6.96 -3.27
C TYR A 11 -2.01 7.81 -2.02
N ASP A 12 -2.84 8.86 -2.09
CA ASP A 12 -2.97 9.80 -0.99
C ASP A 12 -3.55 9.12 0.27
N GLU A 13 -4.60 8.31 0.11
CA GLU A 13 -5.23 7.60 1.23
C GLU A 13 -4.36 6.43 1.73
N ALA A 14 -3.65 5.74 0.83
CA ALA A 14 -2.70 4.69 1.21
C ALA A 14 -1.52 5.27 2.00
N PHE A 15 -0.95 6.40 1.55
CA PHE A 15 0.16 7.08 2.20
C PHE A 15 -0.23 7.63 3.57
N GLU A 16 -1.41 8.25 3.67
CA GLU A 16 -1.98 8.67 4.96
C GLU A 16 -2.08 7.48 5.94
N MET A 17 -2.61 6.35 5.46
CA MET A 17 -2.72 5.15 6.29
C MET A 17 -1.35 4.60 6.69
N TRP A 18 -0.35 4.62 5.81
CA TRP A 18 1.02 4.23 6.16
C TRP A 18 1.58 5.14 7.25
N LEU A 19 1.40 6.45 7.17
CA LEU A 19 1.83 7.38 8.23
C LEU A 19 1.14 7.12 9.57
N GLN A 20 -0.15 6.75 9.55
CA GLN A 20 -0.94 6.49 10.76
C GLN A 20 -0.60 5.14 11.42
N THR A 21 -0.26 4.12 10.61
CA THR A 21 -0.07 2.74 11.07
C THR A 21 1.39 2.35 11.24
N ALA A 22 2.29 2.89 10.43
CA ALA A 22 3.72 2.65 10.52
C ALA A 22 4.34 3.63 11.53
N LYS A 23 4.54 3.15 12.77
CA LYS A 23 5.23 3.92 13.83
C LYS A 23 6.69 4.28 13.47
N SER A 24 7.27 3.63 12.46
CA SER A 24 8.51 3.98 11.76
C SER A 24 8.62 3.13 10.49
N GLY A 25 9.01 3.70 9.35
CA GLY A 25 9.25 2.91 8.13
C GLY A 25 8.96 3.59 6.80
N VAL A 26 8.21 4.70 6.79
CA VAL A 26 8.00 5.49 5.57
C VAL A 26 9.30 6.21 5.18
N ARG A 27 9.75 6.03 3.95
CA ARG A 27 10.96 6.63 3.39
C ARG A 27 10.60 7.77 2.45
N ALA A 28 11.26 8.91 2.65
CA ALA A 28 10.95 10.14 1.91
C ALA A 28 11.10 10.02 0.38
N ILE A 29 11.97 9.13 -0.11
CA ILE A 29 12.24 8.98 -1.54
C ILE A 29 11.41 7.83 -2.12
N GLU A 30 11.52 6.62 -1.55
CA GLU A 30 10.86 5.44 -2.11
C GLU A 30 9.34 5.49 -1.98
N ASP A 31 8.82 6.10 -0.89
CA ASP A 31 7.38 6.20 -0.63
C ASP A 31 6.80 7.54 -1.09
N SER A 32 7.59 8.34 -1.82
CA SER A 32 7.07 9.50 -2.55
C SER A 32 6.08 9.08 -3.64
N ARG A 33 5.28 10.02 -4.15
CA ARG A 33 4.31 9.76 -5.22
C ARG A 33 5.01 9.21 -6.46
N GLU A 34 6.15 9.79 -6.83
CA GLU A 34 6.98 9.36 -7.95
C GLU A 34 7.61 7.99 -7.70
N GLY A 35 8.05 7.73 -6.46
CA GLY A 35 8.60 6.44 -6.05
C GLY A 35 7.58 5.30 -6.17
N VAL A 36 6.38 5.52 -5.63
CA VAL A 36 5.27 4.56 -5.70
C VAL A 36 4.79 4.37 -7.14
N GLU A 37 4.66 5.43 -7.93
CA GLU A 37 4.28 5.33 -9.36
C GLU A 37 5.25 4.44 -10.14
N ARG A 38 6.56 4.69 -9.98
CA ARG A 38 7.59 3.86 -10.61
C ARG A 38 7.52 2.41 -10.12
N PHE A 39 7.26 2.20 -8.83
CA PHE A 39 7.16 0.86 -8.27
C PHE A 39 5.97 0.09 -8.84
N LEU A 40 4.78 0.71 -8.89
CA LEU A 40 3.58 0.11 -9.48
C LEU A 40 3.77 -0.15 -10.98
N GLY A 41 4.43 0.75 -11.71
CA GLY A 41 4.78 0.54 -13.11
C GLY A 41 5.69 -0.68 -13.34
N ARG A 42 6.61 -0.94 -12.41
CA ARG A 42 7.47 -2.15 -12.44
C ARG A 42 6.72 -3.41 -12.00
N ASN A 43 5.76 -3.31 -11.08
CA ASN A 43 5.03 -4.44 -10.51
C ASN A 43 3.49 -4.20 -10.60
N PRO A 44 2.91 -4.25 -11.81
CA PRO A 44 1.54 -3.77 -12.07
C PRO A 44 0.42 -4.65 -11.49
N ASP A 45 0.74 -5.87 -11.08
CA ASP A 45 -0.25 -6.89 -10.67
C ASP A 45 -0.04 -7.44 -9.26
N THR A 46 0.84 -6.81 -8.47
CA THR A 46 1.26 -7.36 -7.18
C THR A 46 0.75 -6.56 -5.99
N SER A 47 0.45 -5.27 -6.16
CA SER A 47 -0.02 -4.41 -5.06
C SER A 47 -1.54 -4.28 -5.04
N PHE A 48 -2.14 -4.32 -3.86
CA PHE A 48 -3.58 -4.38 -3.64
C PHE A 48 -4.04 -3.42 -2.55
N ILE A 49 -5.28 -2.98 -2.66
CA ILE A 49 -6.02 -2.28 -1.61
C ILE A 49 -7.27 -3.08 -1.26
N ALA A 50 -7.71 -2.94 -0.01
CA ALA A 50 -9.03 -3.35 0.45
C ALA A 50 -9.86 -2.09 0.67
N GLU A 51 -11.03 -2.04 0.03
CA GLU A 51 -11.96 -0.91 0.09
C GLU A 51 -13.29 -1.35 0.71
N ALA A 52 -13.80 -0.56 1.65
CA ALA A 52 -15.13 -0.70 2.22
C ALA A 52 -15.79 0.67 2.32
N ASP A 53 -17.05 0.77 1.88
CA ASP A 53 -17.84 2.01 1.93
C ASP A 53 -17.13 3.23 1.31
N GLY A 54 -16.44 3.00 0.18
CA GLY A 54 -15.71 4.03 -0.56
C GLY A 54 -14.42 4.53 0.13
N ARG A 55 -13.91 3.79 1.13
CA ARG A 55 -12.66 4.12 1.84
C ARG A 55 -11.69 2.95 1.81
N ILE A 56 -10.41 3.26 1.72
CA ILE A 56 -9.37 2.26 1.89
C ILE A 56 -9.29 1.87 3.37
N VAL A 57 -9.48 0.58 3.62
CA VAL A 57 -9.38 -0.06 4.94
C VAL A 57 -8.15 -0.93 5.09
N GLY A 58 -7.42 -1.20 4.00
CA GLY A 58 -6.13 -1.88 4.03
C GLY A 58 -5.35 -1.75 2.74
N VAL A 59 -4.02 -1.86 2.83
CA VAL A 59 -3.08 -1.76 1.71
C VAL A 59 -2.02 -2.84 1.87
N LEU A 60 -1.68 -3.46 0.74
CA LEU A 60 -0.55 -4.38 0.56
C LEU A 60 0.25 -3.91 -0.65
N MET A 61 1.43 -3.35 -0.43
CA MET A 61 2.38 -3.02 -1.47
C MET A 61 3.46 -4.10 -1.50
N CYS A 62 3.46 -4.89 -2.57
CA CYS A 62 4.42 -5.97 -2.76
C CYS A 62 4.95 -5.97 -4.19
N GLY A 63 6.13 -6.56 -4.39
CA GLY A 63 6.80 -6.61 -5.69
C GLY A 63 7.86 -7.69 -5.73
N HIS A 64 8.60 -7.80 -6.84
CA HIS A 64 9.61 -8.84 -6.99
C HIS A 64 10.83 -8.39 -7.81
N ASP A 65 11.93 -9.11 -7.63
CA ASP A 65 13.14 -9.00 -8.46
C ASP A 65 13.16 -9.99 -9.63
N GLY A 66 12.11 -10.81 -9.78
CA GLY A 66 11.99 -11.89 -10.79
C GLY A 66 12.35 -13.28 -10.24
N ARG A 67 12.85 -13.35 -9.00
CA ARG A 67 13.15 -14.60 -8.29
C ARG A 67 12.49 -14.66 -6.91
N ARG A 68 12.39 -13.53 -6.21
CA ARG A 68 11.83 -13.40 -4.86
C ARG A 68 10.74 -12.34 -4.84
N GLY A 69 9.67 -12.64 -4.11
CA GLY A 69 8.65 -11.65 -3.75
C GLY A 69 9.00 -10.98 -2.42
N TYR A 70 8.71 -9.69 -2.32
CA TYR A 70 8.92 -8.88 -1.13
C TYR A 70 7.63 -8.11 -0.81
N ILE A 71 7.29 -8.07 0.47
CA ILE A 71 6.24 -7.21 1.00
C ILE A 71 6.93 -5.95 1.53
N TYR A 72 6.59 -4.79 0.98
CA TYR A 72 7.20 -3.50 1.31
C TYR A 72 6.37 -2.75 2.35
N HIS A 73 5.06 -2.58 2.08
CA HIS A 73 4.15 -1.90 3.01
C HIS A 73 2.88 -2.72 3.20
N THR A 74 2.50 -2.90 4.47
CA THR A 74 1.21 -3.48 4.85
C THR A 74 0.60 -2.67 5.97
N ALA A 75 -0.63 -2.25 5.76
CA ALA A 75 -1.37 -1.48 6.74
C ALA A 75 -2.84 -1.87 6.69
N ILE A 76 -3.48 -1.86 7.85
CA ILE A 76 -4.93 -1.95 8.00
C ILE A 76 -5.39 -0.76 8.82
N ARG A 77 -6.43 -0.08 8.36
CA ARG A 77 -7.08 0.99 9.12
C ARG A 77 -7.98 0.31 10.14
N ASP A 78 -7.65 0.50 11.41
CA ASP A 78 -8.20 -0.31 12.48
C ASP A 78 -8.95 0.54 13.53
N PRO A 79 -10.24 0.26 13.79
CA PRO A 79 -10.93 0.73 14.98
C PRO A 79 -10.76 -0.18 16.22
N GLY A 80 -10.21 -1.39 16.10
CA GLY A 80 -10.08 -2.36 17.22
C GLY A 80 -9.33 -3.66 16.90
N ARG A 81 -7.99 -3.62 16.84
CA ARG A 81 -7.08 -4.75 16.57
C ARG A 81 -7.34 -5.89 17.55
N SER A 82 -8.10 -6.90 17.14
CA SER A 82 -8.00 -8.21 17.77
C SER A 82 -6.76 -8.89 17.20
N ARG A 83 -5.86 -9.27 18.10
CA ARG A 83 -4.93 -10.38 17.86
C ARG A 83 -5.70 -11.69 17.80
#